data_AF-A0A1V5DV73-F1
#
_entry.id   AF-A0A1V5DV73-F1
#
_cell.length_a   1.000
_cell.length_b   1.000
_cell.length_c   1.000
_cell.angle_alpha   90.00
_cell.angle_beta   90.00
_cell.angle_gamma   90.00
#
_symmetry.space_group_name_H-M   'P 1'
#
loop_
_entity.id
_entity.type
_entity.pdbx_description
1 polymer ?
#
loop_
_entity_poly.entity_id
_entity_poly.type
_entity_poly.pdbx_seq_one_letter_code
_entity_poly.pdbx_strand_id
1 'polypeptide(L)'
;MRRSITFNARGFLVLEILIAGLILTSGIAATMYLFRMGFEHLEKARISNLLSAKLVQANGLIQSLELEKISGSEDMGEGVTLSWKAGVLNSFLPTSVDRKKGSSPLYHLVLYKVEFRLSAQGTSRDYSINVFKYKALRTTNEKSS
;
A
#
# COMPACT_ATOMS: atom_id res chain seq x y z
N MET A 1 33.33 -18.57 75.59
CA MET A 1 33.16 -19.57 74.49
C MET A 1 32.33 -18.94 73.38
N ARG A 2 32.96 -18.53 72.27
CA ARG A 2 32.25 -18.10 71.05
C ARG A 2 32.19 -19.30 70.09
N ARG A 3 30.99 -19.80 69.80
CA ARG A 3 30.79 -20.75 68.69
C ARG A 3 30.79 -19.95 67.39
N SER A 4 31.82 -20.11 66.56
CA SER A 4 31.74 -19.69 65.17
C SER A 4 30.88 -20.70 64.42
N ILE A 5 29.78 -20.22 63.84
CA ILE A 5 28.93 -21.02 62.95
C ILE A 5 29.61 -20.96 61.58
N THR A 6 30.34 -22.01 61.22
CA THR A 6 30.84 -22.20 59.86
C THR A 6 29.69 -22.66 58.97
N PHE A 7 29.11 -21.74 58.21
CA PHE A 7 28.16 -22.08 57.15
C PHE A 7 28.88 -22.90 56.07
N ASN A 8 28.52 -24.18 55.94
CA ASN A 8 29.04 -25.05 54.89
C ASN A 8 28.51 -24.59 53.52
N ALA A 9 29.37 -23.95 52.72
CA ALA A 9 29.06 -23.41 51.38
C ALA A 9 28.72 -24.48 50.31
N ARG A 10 28.89 -25.78 50.60
CA ARG A 10 28.71 -26.87 49.62
C ARG A 10 27.26 -27.33 49.42
N GLY A 11 26.33 -27.02 50.34
CA GLY A 11 24.92 -27.39 50.21
C GLY A 11 24.09 -26.49 49.28
N PHE A 12 24.63 -25.31 48.93
CA PHE A 12 23.91 -24.26 48.20
C PHE A 12 24.21 -24.25 46.69
N LEU A 13 25.26 -24.95 46.26
CA LEU A 13 25.76 -24.93 44.87
C LEU A 13 24.74 -25.49 43.86
N VAL A 14 24.00 -26.55 44.21
CA VAL A 14 22.95 -27.10 43.34
C VAL A 14 21.80 -26.11 43.16
N LEU A 15 21.42 -25.42 44.23
CA LEU A 15 20.37 -24.40 44.19
C LEU A 15 20.80 -23.20 43.33
N GLU A 16 22.05 -22.76 43.45
CA GLU A 16 22.62 -21.70 42.61
C GLU A 16 22.62 -22.08 41.13
N ILE A 17 23.00 -23.31 40.79
CA ILE A 17 22.95 -23.80 39.40
C ILE A 17 21.51 -23.84 38.88
N LEU A 18 20.55 -24.27 39.70
CA LEU A 18 19.13 -24.28 39.32
C LEU A 18 18.59 -22.86 39.10
N ILE A 19 18.92 -21.92 39.98
CA ILE A 19 18.54 -20.51 39.85
C ILE A 19 19.20 -19.91 38.60
N ALA A 20 20.50 -20.13 38.40
CA ALA A 20 21.21 -19.64 37.22
C ALA A 20 20.64 -20.21 35.91
N GLY A 21 20.31 -21.51 35.89
CA GLY A 21 19.65 -22.15 34.76
C GLY A 21 18.27 -21.55 34.48
N LEU A 22 17.46 -21.35 35.53
CA LEU A 22 16.14 -20.76 35.40
C LEU A 22 16.18 -19.31 34.90
N ILE A 23 17.11 -18.50 35.42
CA ILE A 23 17.35 -17.12 34.95
C ILE A 23 17.79 -17.15 33.48
N LEU A 24 18.73 -18.02 33.12
CA LEU A 24 19.24 -18.13 31.76
C LEU A 24 18.14 -18.54 30.78
N THR A 25 17.37 -19.58 31.09
CA THR A 25 16.26 -20.03 30.25
C THR A 25 15.17 -18.96 30.13
N SER A 26 14.83 -18.28 31.23
CA SER A 26 13.88 -17.17 31.21
C SER A 26 14.39 -16.01 30.34
N GLY A 27 15.68 -15.69 30.41
CA GLY A 27 16.30 -14.64 29.59
C GLY A 27 16.27 -14.97 28.10
N ILE A 28 16.61 -16.21 27.73
CA ILE A 28 16.53 -16.69 26.33
C ILE A 28 15.08 -16.64 25.83
N ALA A 29 14.13 -17.11 26.63
CA ALA A 29 12.71 -17.08 26.26
C ALA A 29 12.20 -15.63 26.07
N ALA A 30 12.53 -14.74 27.00
CA ALA A 30 12.14 -13.32 26.92
C ALA A 30 12.74 -12.63 25.69
N THR A 31 14.04 -12.81 25.44
CA THR A 31 14.71 -12.21 24.28
C THR A 31 14.17 -12.77 22.96
N MET A 32 13.97 -14.08 22.85
CA MET A 32 13.40 -14.69 21.65
C MET A 32 11.97 -14.18 21.38
N TYR A 33 11.17 -14.02 22.43
CA TYR A 33 9.83 -13.45 22.33
C TYR A 33 9.85 -11.99 21.84
N LEU A 34 10.73 -11.16 22.42
CA LEU A 34 10.91 -9.77 21.99
C LEU A 34 11.39 -9.68 20.53
N PHE A 35 12.31 -10.54 20.11
CA PHE A 35 12.74 -10.60 18.71
C PHE A 35 11.60 -10.97 17.78
N ARG A 36 10.84 -12.00 18.11
CA ARG A 36 9.68 -12.41 17.31
C ARG A 36 8.68 -11.25 17.16
N MET A 37 8.35 -10.60 18.27
CA MET A 37 7.45 -9.45 18.24
C MET A 37 8.04 -8.31 17.40
N GLY A 38 9.33 -8.01 17.55
CA GLY A 38 10.03 -6.99 16.76
C GLY A 38 9.99 -7.29 15.26
N PHE A 39 10.28 -8.54 14.85
CA PHE A 39 10.21 -8.96 13.45
C PHE A 39 8.81 -8.84 12.87
N GLU A 40 7.78 -9.24 13.60
CA GLU A 40 6.39 -9.12 13.14
C GLU A 40 5.99 -7.65 12.89
N HIS A 41 6.44 -6.73 13.75
CA HIS A 41 6.18 -5.30 13.56
C HIS A 41 6.98 -4.70 12.41
N LEU A 42 8.25 -5.07 12.29
CA LEU A 42 9.11 -4.63 11.19
C LEU A 42 8.59 -5.13 9.84
N GLU A 43 8.09 -6.36 9.76
CA GLU A 43 7.52 -6.89 8.51
C GLU A 43 6.23 -6.16 8.14
N LYS A 44 5.34 -5.89 9.09
CA LYS A 44 4.16 -5.05 8.86
C LYS A 44 4.53 -3.64 8.40
N ALA A 45 5.52 -3.02 9.02
CA ALA A 45 6.01 -1.69 8.64
C ALA A 45 6.64 -1.70 7.24
N ARG A 46 7.40 -2.75 6.91
CA ARG A 46 7.97 -2.96 5.58
C ARG A 46 6.88 -3.09 4.52
N ILE A 47 5.87 -3.95 4.72
CA ILE A 47 4.76 -4.12 3.78
C ILE A 47 4.01 -2.78 3.61
N SER A 48 3.76 -2.08 4.71
CA SER A 48 3.17 -0.74 4.69
C SER A 48 3.96 0.25 3.83
N ASN A 49 5.29 0.27 3.99
CA ASN A 49 6.16 1.15 3.23
C ASN A 49 6.22 0.76 1.75
N LEU A 50 6.24 -0.54 1.46
CA LEU A 50 6.19 -1.07 0.11
C LEU A 50 4.92 -0.58 -0.62
N LEU A 51 3.74 -0.74 0.00
CA LEU A 51 2.48 -0.26 -0.56
C LEU A 51 2.49 1.27 -0.76
N SER A 52 3.02 2.02 0.21
CA SER A 52 3.15 3.48 0.10
C SER A 52 4.07 3.91 -1.04
N ALA A 53 5.19 3.21 -1.25
CA ALA A 53 6.11 3.51 -2.36
C ALA A 53 5.47 3.24 -3.73
N LYS A 54 4.71 2.14 -3.84
CA LYS A 54 4.00 1.80 -5.08
C LYS A 54 2.80 2.69 -5.36
N LEU A 55 2.25 3.39 -4.36
CA LEU A 55 1.14 4.34 -4.55
C LEU A 55 1.46 5.42 -5.60
N VAL A 56 2.68 5.96 -5.59
CA VAL A 56 3.09 6.99 -6.57
C VAL A 56 3.14 6.41 -7.98
N GLN A 57 3.68 5.20 -8.13
CA GLN A 57 3.72 4.49 -9.41
C GLN A 57 2.30 4.15 -9.90
N ALA A 58 1.42 3.73 -9.00
CA ALA A 58 0.03 3.41 -9.30
C ALA A 58 -0.74 4.63 -9.79
N ASN A 59 -0.54 5.79 -9.14
CA ASN A 59 -1.12 7.05 -9.59
C ASN A 59 -0.64 7.43 -11.00
N GLY A 60 0.66 7.29 -11.28
CA GLY A 60 1.20 7.52 -12.62
C GLY A 60 0.57 6.60 -13.68
N LEU A 61 0.42 5.31 -13.35
CA LEU A 61 -0.22 4.33 -14.24
C LEU A 61 -1.70 4.64 -14.48
N ILE A 62 -2.46 5.01 -13.44
CA ILE A 62 -3.88 5.38 -13.58
C ILE A 62 -4.06 6.63 -14.45
N GLN A 63 -3.13 7.58 -14.36
CA GLN A 63 -3.16 8.77 -15.23
C GLN A 63 -2.84 8.45 -16.69
N SER A 64 -2.00 7.45 -16.97
CA SER A 64 -1.67 7.05 -18.35
C SER A 64 -2.71 6.08 -18.94
N LEU A 65 -3.44 5.35 -18.11
CA LEU A 65 -4.46 4.40 -18.54
C LEU A 65 -5.54 5.04 -19.42
N GLU A 66 -6.00 4.27 -20.41
CA GLU A 66 -7.21 4.53 -21.17
C GLU A 66 -8.42 4.13 -20.31
N LEU A 67 -8.98 5.10 -19.60
CA LEU A 67 -10.10 4.94 -18.66
C LEU A 67 -11.45 4.59 -19.32
N GLU A 68 -11.44 4.29 -20.63
CA GLU A 68 -12.58 3.64 -21.30
C GLU A 68 -12.76 2.20 -20.77
N LYS A 69 -11.70 1.58 -20.22
CA LYS A 69 -11.80 0.31 -19.49
C LYS A 69 -12.35 0.54 -18.08
N ILE A 70 -13.51 -0.05 -17.81
CA ILE A 70 -14.24 0.07 -16.53
C ILE A 70 -13.45 -0.51 -15.35
N SER A 71 -12.59 -1.50 -15.60
CA SER A 71 -11.75 -2.11 -14.56
C SER A 71 -10.52 -2.79 -15.15
N GLY A 72 -9.51 -3.02 -14.31
CA GLY A 72 -8.35 -3.80 -14.66
C GLY A 72 -7.54 -4.23 -13.43
N SER A 73 -6.54 -5.06 -13.68
CA SER A 73 -5.57 -5.46 -12.67
C SER A 73 -4.19 -5.54 -13.31
N GLU A 74 -3.17 -5.08 -12.59
CA GLU A 74 -1.79 -5.02 -13.05
C GLU A 74 -0.86 -5.46 -11.92
N ASP A 75 0.20 -6.19 -12.28
CA ASP A 75 1.27 -6.51 -11.34
C ASP A 75 2.26 -5.33 -11.29
N MET A 76 2.52 -4.83 -10.08
CA MET A 76 3.46 -3.72 -9.84
C MET A 76 4.85 -4.22 -9.41
N GLY A 77 5.07 -5.53 -9.47
CA GLY A 77 6.28 -6.19 -8.99
C GLY A 77 6.33 -6.28 -7.47
N GLU A 78 7.32 -7.02 -6.96
CA GLU A 78 7.55 -7.22 -5.51
C GLU A 78 6.33 -7.84 -4.79
N GLY A 79 5.48 -8.56 -5.52
CA GLY A 79 4.24 -9.16 -5.01
C GLY A 79 3.14 -8.15 -4.71
N VAL A 80 3.22 -6.94 -5.27
CA VAL A 80 2.19 -5.90 -5.15
C VAL A 80 1.27 -5.94 -6.37
N THR A 81 -0.01 -6.14 -6.13
CA THR A 81 -1.03 -6.11 -7.19
C THR A 81 -1.85 -4.83 -7.07
N LEU A 82 -2.07 -4.18 -8.21
CA LEU A 82 -2.98 -3.06 -8.37
C LEU A 82 -4.26 -3.55 -9.05
N SER A 83 -5.40 -3.30 -8.44
CA SER A 83 -6.70 -3.51 -9.08
C SER A 83 -7.46 -2.19 -9.09
N TRP A 84 -8.07 -1.81 -10.21
CA TRP A 84 -8.79 -0.54 -10.32
C TRP A 84 -10.14 -0.70 -10.99
N LYS A 85 -11.01 0.27 -10.70
CA LYS A 85 -12.31 0.45 -11.31
C LYS A 85 -12.53 1.94 -11.60
N ALA A 86 -12.84 2.25 -12.85
CA ALA A 86 -13.13 3.60 -13.31
C ALA A 86 -14.65 3.78 -13.48
N GLY A 87 -15.18 4.88 -12.94
CA GLY A 87 -16.55 5.34 -13.15
C GLY A 87 -16.55 6.77 -13.68
N VAL A 88 -17.44 7.07 -14.63
CA VAL A 88 -17.63 8.45 -15.11
C VAL A 88 -18.42 9.22 -14.07
N LEU A 89 -17.86 10.32 -13.55
CA LEU A 89 -18.55 11.25 -12.66
C LEU A 89 -19.34 12.28 -13.44
N ASN A 90 -18.72 12.87 -14.45
CA ASN A 90 -19.32 13.93 -15.23
C ASN A 90 -18.69 13.99 -16.62
N SER A 91 -19.45 14.47 -17.59
CA SER A 91 -18.95 14.76 -18.93
C SER A 91 -19.47 16.11 -19.40
N PHE A 92 -18.60 16.86 -20.08
CA PHE A 92 -18.89 18.21 -20.52
C PHE A 92 -18.43 18.43 -21.95
N LEU A 93 -19.27 19.11 -22.72
CA LEU A 93 -18.97 19.60 -24.05
C LEU A 93 -18.77 21.11 -23.96
N PRO A 94 -17.52 21.61 -24.12
CA PRO A 94 -17.25 23.04 -24.10
C PRO A 94 -18.06 23.78 -25.15
N THR A 95 -18.97 24.62 -24.67
CA THR A 95 -19.68 25.61 -25.49
C THR A 95 -18.91 26.92 -25.37
N SER A 96 -18.28 27.37 -26.46
CA SER A 96 -17.56 28.64 -26.47
C SER A 96 -18.56 29.80 -26.58
N VAL A 97 -18.42 30.78 -25.69
CA VAL A 97 -19.28 31.97 -25.58
C VAL A 97 -19.13 32.91 -26.80
N ASP A 98 -17.99 32.85 -27.50
CA ASP A 98 -17.66 33.72 -28.65
C ASP A 98 -17.90 33.06 -30.02
N ARG A 99 -18.44 31.84 -30.06
CA ARG A 99 -18.64 31.14 -31.34
C ARG A 99 -19.80 31.73 -32.12
N LYS A 100 -19.46 32.50 -33.16
CA LYS A 100 -20.33 32.74 -34.33
C LYS A 100 -21.04 31.42 -34.68
N LYS A 101 -22.38 31.47 -34.73
CA LYS A 101 -23.30 30.35 -35.01
C LYS A 101 -22.68 29.31 -35.96
N GLY A 102 -22.38 28.11 -35.46
CA GLY A 102 -22.06 26.95 -36.32
C GLY A 102 -20.76 26.20 -36.08
N SER A 103 -19.96 26.49 -35.05
CA SER A 103 -18.74 25.71 -34.78
C SER A 103 -18.97 24.61 -33.73
N SER A 104 -18.86 23.35 -34.18
CA SER A 104 -18.98 22.14 -33.36
C SER A 104 -17.87 22.04 -32.30
N PRO A 105 -18.16 21.59 -31.07
CA PRO A 105 -17.15 21.43 -30.02
C PRO A 105 -16.02 20.49 -30.50
N LEU A 106 -14.77 20.88 -30.26
CA LEU A 106 -13.58 20.14 -30.69
C LEU A 106 -13.19 19.03 -29.71
N TYR A 107 -13.62 19.16 -28.45
CA TYR A 107 -13.22 18.26 -27.37
C TYR A 107 -14.44 17.86 -26.53
N HIS A 108 -14.42 16.62 -26.07
CA HIS A 108 -15.31 16.10 -25.04
C HIS A 108 -14.48 15.91 -23.77
N LEU A 109 -14.84 16.62 -22.71
CA LEU A 109 -14.15 16.56 -21.42
C LEU A 109 -14.88 15.56 -20.53
N VAL A 110 -14.16 14.63 -19.92
CA VAL A 110 -14.75 13.60 -19.06
C VAL A 110 -13.96 13.52 -17.76
N LEU A 111 -14.69 13.60 -16.65
CA LEU A 111 -14.17 13.41 -15.30
C LEU A 111 -14.49 11.99 -14.85
N TYR A 112 -13.45 11.22 -14.55
CA TYR A 112 -13.55 9.88 -14.01
C TYR A 112 -13.24 9.89 -12.50
N LYS A 113 -13.96 9.08 -11.72
CA LYS A 113 -13.53 8.62 -10.41
C LYS A 113 -12.93 7.24 -10.58
N VAL A 114 -11.68 7.08 -10.19
CA VAL A 114 -10.99 5.78 -10.21
C VAL A 114 -10.79 5.34 -8.77
N GLU A 115 -11.41 4.23 -8.43
CA GLU A 115 -11.22 3.53 -7.16
C GLU A 115 -10.22 2.41 -7.41
N PHE A 116 -9.16 2.33 -6.61
CA PHE A 116 -8.13 1.33 -6.78
C PHE A 116 -7.63 0.77 -5.45
N ARG A 117 -7.23 -0.50 -5.49
CA ARG A 117 -6.73 -1.28 -4.37
C ARG A 117 -5.31 -1.70 -4.67
N LEU A 118 -4.42 -1.45 -3.71
CA LEU A 118 -3.09 -2.03 -3.68
C LEU A 118 -3.07 -3.16 -2.66
N SER A 119 -2.64 -4.36 -3.08
CA SER A 119 -2.55 -5.52 -2.20
C SER A 119 -1.18 -6.17 -2.25
N ALA A 120 -0.63 -6.51 -1.09
CA ALA A 120 0.61 -7.25 -0.93
C ALA A 120 0.55 -8.12 0.32
N GLN A 121 0.91 -9.40 0.20
CA GLN A 121 1.06 -10.35 1.32
C GLN A 121 -0.10 -10.30 2.35
N GLY A 122 -1.35 -10.32 1.86
CA GLY A 122 -2.57 -10.30 2.70
C GLY A 122 -2.95 -8.92 3.27
N THR A 123 -2.11 -7.89 3.11
CA THR A 123 -2.45 -6.51 3.43
C THR A 123 -2.97 -5.80 2.18
N SER A 124 -4.07 -5.05 2.32
CA SER A 124 -4.60 -4.24 1.22
C SER A 124 -4.93 -2.82 1.68
N ARG A 125 -4.88 -1.88 0.73
CA ARG A 125 -5.26 -0.48 0.93
C ARG A 125 -6.07 0.01 -0.24
N ASP A 126 -7.17 0.66 0.08
CA ASP A 126 -8.11 1.22 -0.87
C ASP A 126 -7.91 2.72 -1.01
N TYR A 127 -7.94 3.20 -2.25
CA TYR A 127 -7.70 4.58 -2.63
C TYR A 127 -8.71 5.03 -3.69
N SER A 128 -8.91 6.33 -3.79
CA SER A 128 -9.74 6.95 -4.81
C SER A 128 -9.05 8.19 -5.35
N ILE A 129 -9.03 8.35 -6.67
CA ILE A 129 -8.56 9.57 -7.33
C ILE A 129 -9.53 10.00 -8.42
N ASN A 130 -9.57 11.30 -8.67
CA ASN A 130 -10.32 11.86 -9.80
C ASN A 130 -9.37 12.13 -10.95
N VAL A 131 -9.67 11.59 -12.13
CA VAL A 131 -8.85 11.74 -13.33
C VAL A 131 -9.65 12.45 -14.40
N PHE A 132 -9.09 13.55 -14.89
CA PHE A 132 -9.68 14.32 -15.97
C PHE A 132 -9.06 13.91 -17.30
N LYS A 133 -9.90 13.57 -18.28
CA LYS A 133 -9.47 13.22 -19.65
C LYS A 133 -10.22 14.06 -20.67
N TYR A 134 -9.58 14.33 -21.79
CA TYR A 134 -10.21 14.95 -22.94
C TYR A 134 -10.18 13.98 -24.13
N LYS A 135 -11.25 13.95 -24.90
CA LYS A 135 -11.37 13.18 -26.15
C LYS A 135 -11.61 14.15 -27.29
N ALA A 136 -10.74 14.16 -28.29
CA ALA A 136 -10.95 14.96 -29.49
C ALA A 136 -12.18 14.42 -30.24
N LEU A 137 -13.14 15.29 -30.53
CA LEU A 137 -14.25 14.97 -31.41
C LEU A 137 -13.72 15.11 -32.83
N ARG A 138 -13.52 13.98 -33.53
CA ARG A 138 -13.06 13.99 -34.93
C ARG A 138 -13.96 14.93 -35.73
N THR A 139 -13.35 15.96 -36.30
CA THR A 139 -14.02 16.81 -37.28
C THR A 139 -14.22 15.98 -38.54
N THR A 140 -15.44 15.52 -38.78
CA THR A 140 -15.82 14.89 -40.05
C THR A 140 -15.70 15.92 -41.16
N ASN A 141 -14.51 16.02 -41.75
CA ASN A 141 -14.23 16.77 -42.97
C ASN A 141 -13.10 16.10 -43.77
N GLU A 142 -13.06 14.77 -43.78
CA GLU A 142 -12.58 14.06 -44.97
C GLU A 142 -13.77 13.90 -45.90
N LYS A 143 -13.95 14.91 -46.76
CA LYS A 143 -14.74 14.75 -47.98
C LYS A 143 -14.07 13.66 -48.81
N SER A 144 -14.86 12.64 -49.11
CA SER A 144 -14.75 11.84 -50.33
C SER A 144 -14.21 12.65 -51.51
N SER A 145 -13.12 12.18 -52.11
CA SER A 145 -12.73 12.47 -53.48
C SER A 145 -12.10 11.20 -54.05
#